data_AF-Q47PP7-F1
#
_entry.id   AF-Q47PP7-F1
#
_cell.length_a   1.000
_cell.length_b   1.000
_cell.length_c   1.000
_cell.angle_alpha   90.00
_cell.angle_beta   90.00
_cell.angle_gamma   90.00
#
_symmetry.space_group_name_H-M   'P 1'
#
loop_
_entity.id
_entity.type
_entity.pdbx_description
1 polymer ?
#
loop_
_entity_poly.entity_id
_entity_poly.type
_entity_poly.pdbx_seq_one_letter_code
_entity_poly.pdbx_strand_id
1 'polypeptide(L)'
;MSRPHPVIDPDLPEKARTQLETALHPPQDTPPAEHRRTLLPQPIADHPVATVVIILLVLLVGMRLLARVFVFVAAAVLLIGAGILLIALLAPRRDPQRAARQLRDRYRDHYVTADDLDEEAAALLARAQRAVATITSAHVVRDDILDVALNTAVLPRQLWETARALRSLTELRSRPTPSHGDDTTIAMLLDDRKRALQAIHQSVADRVAALEDYATRVSEAEQAWQRVATLRRLIAEQEELRDLLAATAADEVAVRELAELTERARAAEAHLQNAAHQAAQAALRLPGVD
;
A
#
# COMPACT_ATOMS: atom_id res chain seq x y z
N MET A 1 15.34 5.73 22.10
CA MET A 1 14.13 6.53 21.83
C MET A 1 13.99 6.67 20.32
N SER A 2 12.80 6.42 19.74
CA SER A 2 12.60 6.57 18.30
C SER A 2 12.67 8.04 17.92
N ARG A 3 13.48 8.38 16.90
CA ARG A 3 13.54 9.75 16.36
C ARG A 3 12.20 10.08 15.68
N PRO A 4 11.62 11.28 15.90
CA PRO A 4 10.41 11.67 15.21
C PRO A 4 10.67 11.78 13.70
N HIS A 5 9.67 11.40 12.91
CA HIS A 5 9.71 11.59 11.47
C HIS A 5 9.57 13.09 11.12
N PRO A 6 10.10 13.55 9.98
CA PRO A 6 9.81 14.88 9.46
C PRO A 6 8.30 15.15 9.34
N VAL A 7 7.85 16.30 9.81
CA VAL A 7 6.45 16.77 9.66
C VAL A 7 6.41 17.89 8.63
N ILE A 8 5.49 17.78 7.68
CA ILE A 8 5.36 18.70 6.54
C ILE A 8 4.06 19.47 6.68
N ASP A 9 4.07 20.75 6.30
CA ASP A 9 2.90 21.62 6.30
C ASP A 9 1.78 21.06 5.40
N PRO A 10 0.59 20.76 5.94
CA PRO A 10 -0.52 20.24 5.14
C PRO A 10 -1.08 21.24 4.14
N ASP A 11 -0.83 22.55 4.30
CA ASP A 11 -1.31 23.57 3.36
C ASP A 11 -0.45 23.66 2.09
N LEU A 12 0.67 22.93 2.02
CA LEU A 12 1.49 22.88 0.82
C LEU A 12 0.76 22.17 -0.34
N PRO A 13 0.92 22.65 -1.59
CA PRO A 13 0.44 21.94 -2.77
C PRO A 13 0.97 20.51 -2.82
N GLU A 14 0.15 19.53 -3.20
CA GLU A 14 0.52 18.11 -3.19
C GLU A 14 1.83 17.83 -3.93
N LYS A 15 2.02 18.44 -5.11
CA LYS A 15 3.27 18.29 -5.88
C LYS A 15 4.51 18.72 -5.09
N ALA A 16 4.42 19.81 -4.34
CA ALA A 16 5.52 20.29 -3.50
C ALA A 16 5.74 19.35 -2.31
N ARG A 17 4.66 18.85 -1.70
CA ARG A 17 4.71 17.90 -0.59
C ARG A 17 5.42 16.60 -0.97
N THR A 18 5.00 15.95 -2.06
CA THR A 18 5.63 14.69 -2.53
C THR A 18 7.10 14.88 -2.88
N GLN A 19 7.45 16.00 -3.51
CA GLN A 19 8.86 16.32 -3.80
C GLN A 19 9.67 16.53 -2.52
N LEU A 20 9.08 17.17 -1.51
CA LEU A 20 9.71 17.41 -0.22
C LEU A 20 9.87 16.11 0.59
N GLU A 21 8.85 15.25 0.62
CA GLU A 21 8.90 13.91 1.23
C GLU A 21 10.07 13.10 0.66
N THR A 22 10.18 13.08 -0.67
CA THR A 22 11.28 12.41 -1.38
C THR A 22 12.65 13.03 -1.04
N ALA A 23 12.71 14.36 -0.88
CA ALA A 23 13.94 15.06 -0.54
C ALA A 23 14.36 14.88 0.93
N LEU A 24 13.39 14.69 1.84
CA LEU A 24 13.60 14.48 3.28
C LEU A 24 13.88 13.02 3.62
N HIS A 25 13.34 12.08 2.84
CA HIS A 25 13.65 10.65 2.87
C HIS A 25 14.25 10.22 1.54
N PRO A 26 15.55 10.51 1.30
CA PRO A 26 16.19 9.97 0.11
C PRO A 26 16.14 8.44 0.18
N PRO A 27 15.71 7.74 -0.89
CA PRO A 27 15.66 6.29 -0.91
C PRO A 27 17.05 5.73 -0.60
N GLN A 28 17.15 4.94 0.47
CA GLN A 28 18.43 4.36 0.91
C GLN A 28 19.01 3.35 -0.10
N ASP A 29 18.20 2.89 -1.06
CA ASP A 29 18.57 1.92 -2.09
C ASP A 29 18.40 2.48 -3.51
N THR A 30 19.28 3.40 -3.91
CA THR A 30 19.54 3.59 -5.36
C THR A 30 20.91 3.01 -5.68
N PRO A 31 20.99 1.75 -6.20
CA PRO A 31 22.25 1.30 -6.76
C PRO A 31 22.64 2.22 -7.94
N PRO A 32 23.94 2.51 -8.14
CA PRO A 32 24.38 3.26 -9.31
C PRO A 32 23.92 2.53 -10.57
N ALA A 33 23.25 3.24 -11.48
CA ALA A 33 22.72 2.67 -12.71
C ALA A 33 23.84 2.00 -13.56
N GLU A 34 23.93 0.67 -13.50
CA GLU A 34 24.82 -0.11 -14.34
C GLU A 34 24.33 -0.12 -15.79
N HIS A 35 25.23 0.27 -16.70
CA HIS A 35 25.00 0.33 -18.13
C HIS A 35 25.06 -1.06 -18.76
N ARG A 36 23.91 -1.59 -19.19
CA ARG A 36 23.85 -2.85 -19.95
C ARG A 36 24.05 -2.58 -21.44
N ARG A 37 25.22 -2.92 -21.98
CA ARG A 37 25.52 -2.96 -23.43
C ARG A 37 25.17 -4.34 -23.99
N THR A 38 24.36 -4.39 -25.04
CA THR A 38 24.02 -5.61 -25.78
C THR A 38 24.89 -5.76 -27.03
N LEU A 39 25.47 -6.96 -27.18
CA LEU A 39 26.24 -7.44 -28.34
C LEU A 39 25.32 -8.19 -29.32
N LEU A 40 25.56 -8.04 -30.63
CA LEU A 40 25.04 -8.92 -31.68
C LEU A 40 26.13 -9.19 -32.76
N PRO A 41 26.02 -10.30 -33.54
CA PRO A 41 27.16 -11.11 -34.00
C PRO A 41 27.52 -10.95 -35.49
N GLN A 42 28.65 -11.56 -35.89
CA GLN A 42 29.22 -11.57 -37.25
C GLN A 42 28.71 -12.74 -38.14
N PRO A 43 28.70 -12.60 -39.48
CA PRO A 43 28.46 -13.70 -40.42
C PRO A 43 29.73 -14.18 -41.16
N ILE A 44 29.73 -15.46 -41.59
CA ILE A 44 30.76 -16.11 -42.44
C ILE A 44 30.13 -16.48 -43.80
N ALA A 45 30.90 -16.26 -44.87
CA ALA A 45 30.64 -16.54 -46.30
C ALA A 45 30.96 -18.02 -46.66
N ASP A 46 30.52 -18.68 -47.75
CA ASP A 46 30.83 -18.48 -49.19
C ASP A 46 29.93 -19.46 -50.01
N HIS A 47 29.19 -19.03 -51.06
CA HIS A 47 29.40 -19.23 -52.53
C HIS A 47 29.05 -20.63 -53.12
N PRO A 48 28.88 -20.86 -54.46
CA PRO A 48 29.07 -19.97 -55.63
C PRO A 48 27.91 -19.94 -56.68
N VAL A 49 27.60 -18.80 -57.32
CA VAL A 49 28.24 -18.23 -58.55
C VAL A 49 27.74 -18.89 -59.84
N ALA A 50 26.63 -18.38 -60.37
CA ALA A 50 26.38 -18.27 -61.82
C ALA A 50 25.06 -17.52 -62.09
N THR A 51 24.01 -17.83 -61.31
CA THR A 51 22.67 -17.24 -61.50
C THR A 51 22.56 -15.81 -60.97
N VAL A 52 23.46 -15.43 -60.07
CA VAL A 52 23.44 -14.12 -59.40
C VAL A 52 23.85 -13.00 -60.33
N VAL A 53 24.64 -13.20 -61.41
CA VAL A 53 25.15 -12.08 -62.24
C VAL A 53 24.03 -11.33 -62.99
N ILE A 54 22.95 -12.01 -63.37
CA ILE A 54 21.81 -11.40 -64.06
C ILE A 54 20.89 -10.69 -63.05
N ILE A 55 20.67 -11.29 -61.87
CA ILE A 55 20.05 -10.63 -60.73
C ILE A 55 20.89 -9.42 -60.30
N LEU A 56 22.22 -9.52 -60.29
CA LEU A 56 23.17 -8.49 -59.86
C LEU A 56 23.10 -7.25 -60.74
N LEU A 57 22.74 -7.36 -62.02
CA LEU A 57 22.70 -6.23 -62.96
C LEU A 57 21.36 -5.48 -62.90
N VAL A 58 20.23 -6.20 -62.76
CA VAL A 58 18.90 -5.62 -62.49
C VAL A 58 18.81 -5.07 -61.06
N LEU A 59 19.39 -5.80 -60.10
CA LEU A 59 19.64 -5.36 -58.74
C LEU A 59 20.62 -4.20 -58.74
N LEU A 60 21.69 -4.13 -59.55
CA LEU A 60 22.63 -2.98 -59.51
C LEU A 60 21.94 -1.65 -59.80
N VAL A 61 21.02 -1.64 -60.76
CA VAL A 61 20.30 -0.43 -61.18
C VAL A 61 19.18 -0.10 -60.19
N GLY A 62 18.41 -1.09 -59.73
CA GLY A 62 17.40 -0.91 -58.68
C GLY A 62 18.00 -0.59 -57.29
N MET A 63 19.11 -1.22 -56.94
CA MET A 63 19.90 -1.07 -55.71
C MET A 63 20.73 0.21 -55.73
N ARG A 64 21.05 0.83 -56.86
CA ARG A 64 21.66 2.17 -56.85
C ARG A 64 20.64 3.25 -56.46
N LEU A 65 19.36 3.05 -56.80
CA LEU A 65 18.26 3.89 -56.34
C LEU A 65 17.87 3.55 -54.89
N LEU A 66 17.76 2.26 -54.57
CA LEU A 66 17.43 1.77 -53.22
C LEU A 66 18.55 2.02 -52.21
N ALA A 67 19.83 1.94 -52.61
CA ALA A 67 20.98 2.29 -51.77
C ALA A 67 21.09 3.79 -51.55
N ARG A 68 20.68 4.64 -52.50
CA ARG A 68 20.56 6.08 -52.24
C ARG A 68 19.47 6.37 -51.21
N VAL A 69 18.30 5.75 -51.37
CA VAL A 69 17.22 5.87 -50.37
C VAL A 69 17.65 5.28 -49.02
N PHE A 70 18.32 4.14 -49.00
CA PHE A 70 18.82 3.50 -47.78
C PHE A 70 19.94 4.31 -47.12
N VAL A 71 20.86 4.91 -47.87
CA VAL A 71 21.88 5.83 -47.36
C VAL A 71 21.23 7.11 -46.81
N PHE A 72 20.20 7.64 -47.47
CA PHE A 72 19.44 8.78 -46.96
C PHE A 72 18.67 8.44 -45.67
N VAL A 73 18.02 7.28 -45.61
CA VAL A 73 17.31 6.81 -44.41
C VAL A 73 18.30 6.52 -43.29
N ALA A 74 19.42 5.86 -43.56
CA ALA A 74 20.47 5.61 -42.58
C ALA A 74 21.09 6.91 -42.08
N ALA A 75 21.38 7.87 -42.96
CA ALA A 75 21.88 9.19 -42.58
C ALA A 75 20.84 9.97 -41.76
N ALA A 76 19.56 9.89 -42.11
CA ALA A 76 18.48 10.51 -41.34
C ALA A 76 18.35 9.88 -39.94
N VAL A 77 18.39 8.55 -39.84
CA VAL A 77 18.36 7.84 -38.54
C VAL A 77 19.60 8.18 -37.71
N LEU A 78 20.77 8.31 -38.33
CA LEU A 78 22.01 8.66 -37.64
C LEU A 78 22.00 10.13 -37.19
N LEU A 79 21.43 11.05 -37.99
CA LEU A 79 21.22 12.45 -37.61
C LEU A 79 20.17 12.61 -36.51
N ILE A 80 19.08 11.84 -36.55
CA ILE A 80 18.09 11.80 -35.47
C ILE A 80 18.71 11.22 -34.21
N GLY A 81 19.45 10.12 -34.33
CA GLY A 81 20.18 9.50 -33.22
C GLY A 81 21.23 10.42 -32.62
N ALA A 82 21.99 11.13 -33.46
CA ALA A 82 22.97 12.13 -33.05
C ALA A 82 22.28 13.35 -32.42
N GLY A 83 21.12 13.77 -32.92
CA GLY A 83 20.30 14.82 -32.34
C GLY A 83 19.77 14.45 -30.96
N ILE A 84 19.23 13.23 -30.80
CA ILE A 84 18.80 12.69 -29.51
C ILE A 84 19.99 12.58 -28.55
N LEU A 85 21.13 12.08 -29.02
CA LEU A 85 22.35 11.97 -28.22
C LEU A 85 22.89 13.34 -27.80
N LEU A 86 22.86 14.33 -28.70
CA LEU A 86 23.26 15.70 -28.42
C LEU A 86 22.32 16.36 -27.41
N ILE A 87 21.01 16.19 -27.55
CA ILE A 87 20.02 16.66 -26.56
C ILE A 87 20.25 15.97 -25.21
N ALA A 88 20.57 14.67 -25.19
CA ALA A 88 20.88 13.95 -23.95
C ALA A 88 22.22 14.38 -23.32
N LEU A 89 23.21 14.77 -24.12
CA LEU A 89 24.49 15.30 -23.63
C LEU A 89 24.37 16.75 -23.13
N LEU A 90 23.57 17.57 -23.80
CA LEU A 90 23.34 18.98 -23.47
C LEU A 90 22.24 19.16 -22.42
N ALA A 91 21.42 18.13 -22.17
CA ALA A 91 20.47 18.15 -21.07
C ALA A 91 21.26 18.41 -19.78
N PRO A 92 20.98 19.52 -19.07
CA PRO A 92 21.68 19.81 -17.83
C PRO A 92 21.46 18.62 -16.91
N ARG A 93 22.55 17.94 -16.54
CA ARG A 93 22.55 16.92 -15.50
C ARG A 93 22.11 17.63 -14.22
N ARG A 94 20.80 17.67 -13.98
CA ARG A 94 20.23 18.14 -12.73
C ARG A 94 20.76 17.20 -11.68
N ASP A 95 21.78 17.67 -10.96
CA ASP A 95 22.29 16.97 -9.81
C ASP A 95 21.14 16.81 -8.82
N PRO A 96 20.63 15.58 -8.62
CA PRO A 96 19.45 15.34 -7.82
C PRO A 96 19.66 15.83 -6.39
N GLN A 97 20.90 15.82 -5.89
CA GLN A 97 21.23 16.33 -4.57
C GLN A 97 21.14 17.85 -4.49
N ARG A 98 21.59 18.57 -5.53
CA ARG A 98 21.45 20.04 -5.59
C ARG A 98 19.99 20.44 -5.72
N ALA A 99 19.20 19.73 -6.52
CA ALA A 99 17.76 19.97 -6.64
C ALA A 99 17.02 19.72 -5.31
N ALA A 100 17.36 18.65 -4.60
CA ALA A 100 16.80 18.36 -3.27
C ALA A 100 17.18 19.43 -2.23
N ARG A 101 18.44 19.89 -2.22
CA ARG A 101 18.87 20.98 -1.33
C ARG A 101 18.13 22.29 -1.62
N GLN A 102 18.07 22.70 -2.89
CA GLN A 102 17.32 23.89 -3.30
C GLN A 102 15.84 23.82 -2.91
N LEU A 103 15.23 22.63 -3.01
CA LEU A 103 13.85 22.42 -2.60
C LEU A 103 13.68 22.56 -1.07
N ARG A 104 14.58 21.96 -0.29
CA ARG A 104 14.59 22.09 1.18
C ARG A 104 14.80 23.54 1.61
N ASP A 105 15.71 24.26 0.96
CA ASP A 105 15.95 25.68 1.24
C ASP A 105 14.72 26.53 0.89
N ARG A 106 14.08 26.26 -0.26
CA ARG A 106 12.87 26.98 -0.70
C ARG A 106 11.68 26.82 0.24
N TYR A 107 11.53 25.65 0.87
CA TYR A 107 10.39 25.32 1.73
C TYR A 107 10.80 25.13 3.20
N ARG A 108 11.91 25.75 3.64
CA ARG A 108 12.49 25.56 4.98
C ARG A 108 11.49 25.76 6.11
N ASP A 109 10.58 26.71 5.97
CA ASP A 109 9.58 27.04 7.00
C ASP A 109 8.37 26.10 7.00
N HIS A 110 8.22 25.27 5.97
CA HIS A 110 7.09 24.36 5.75
C HIS A 110 7.39 22.90 6.09
N TYR A 111 8.49 22.63 6.80
CA TYR A 111 8.73 21.33 7.43
C TYR A 111 9.46 21.49 8.76
N VAL A 112 9.35 20.47 9.60
CA VAL A 112 10.10 20.32 10.86
C VAL A 112 10.76 18.95 10.86
N THR A 113 12.07 18.91 11.08
CA THR A 113 12.86 17.68 11.22
C THR A 113 13.29 17.46 12.66
N ALA A 114 13.71 16.24 13.00
CA ALA A 114 14.25 15.93 14.33
C ALA A 114 15.47 16.80 14.68
N ASP A 115 16.26 17.23 13.68
CA ASP A 115 17.43 18.07 13.87
C ASP A 115 17.07 19.52 14.26
N ASP A 116 15.82 19.93 14.07
CA ASP A 116 15.31 21.26 14.43
C ASP A 116 14.82 21.33 15.89
N LEU A 117 14.89 20.21 16.62
CA LEU A 117 14.30 20.02 17.94
C LEU A 117 15.37 19.65 18.98
N ASP A 118 15.22 20.17 20.20
CA ASP A 118 15.92 19.65 21.36
C ASP A 118 15.36 18.27 21.76
N GLU A 119 16.07 17.55 22.63
CA GLU A 119 15.71 16.17 23.00
C GLU A 119 14.30 16.05 23.59
N GLU A 120 13.91 17.02 24.41
CA GLU A 120 12.60 17.05 25.07
C GLU A 120 11.48 17.31 24.05
N ALA A 121 11.68 18.27 23.16
CA ALA A 121 10.76 18.58 22.08
C ALA A 121 10.64 17.42 21.08
N ALA A 122 11.76 16.76 20.74
CA ALA A 122 11.76 15.59 19.87
C ALA A 122 10.97 14.41 20.48
N ALA A 123 11.07 14.21 21.80
CA ALA A 123 10.31 13.18 22.50
C ALA A 123 8.79 13.46 22.49
N LEU A 124 8.37 14.71 22.71
CA LEU A 124 6.97 15.12 22.61
C LEU A 124 6.42 14.93 21.19
N LEU A 125 7.20 15.29 20.16
CA LEU A 125 6.78 15.10 18.78
C LEU A 125 6.62 13.61 18.44
N ALA A 126 7.57 12.76 18.86
CA ALA A 126 7.49 11.32 18.63
C ALA A 126 6.27 10.67 19.32
N ARG A 127 5.86 11.18 20.48
CA ARG A 127 4.62 10.79 21.15
C ARG A 127 3.38 11.18 20.34
N ALA A 128 3.29 12.44 19.90
CA ALA A 128 2.19 12.91 19.07
C ALA A 128 2.06 12.11 17.77
N GLN A 129 3.18 11.82 17.10
CA GLN A 129 3.20 11.01 15.88
C GLN A 129 2.69 9.59 16.11
N ARG A 130 3.05 8.96 17.23
CA ARG A 130 2.51 7.63 17.58
C ARG A 130 1.00 7.68 17.80
N ALA A 131 0.50 8.68 18.52
CA ALA A 131 -0.94 8.86 18.72
C ALA A 131 -1.69 9.01 17.39
N VAL A 132 -1.20 9.88 16.49
CA VAL A 132 -1.76 10.07 15.15
C VAL A 132 -1.70 8.77 14.32
N ALA A 133 -0.59 8.03 14.39
CA ALA A 133 -0.46 6.74 13.71
C ALA A 133 -1.46 5.70 14.23
N THR A 134 -1.70 5.63 15.54
CA THR A 134 -2.73 4.78 16.14
C THR A 134 -4.13 5.15 15.62
N ILE A 135 -4.47 6.44 15.57
CA ILE A 135 -5.78 6.90 15.11
C ILE A 135 -6.01 6.57 13.63
N THR A 136 -5.02 6.89 12.78
CA THR A 136 -5.12 6.71 11.31
C THR A 136 -5.02 5.26 10.85
N SER A 137 -4.50 4.36 11.71
CA SER A 137 -4.43 2.93 11.42
C SER A 137 -5.65 2.13 11.85
N ALA A 138 -6.53 2.68 12.70
CA ALA A 138 -7.72 2.00 13.18
C ALA A 138 -8.77 1.82 12.05
N HIS A 139 -9.40 0.64 11.99
CA HIS A 139 -10.43 0.34 10.99
C HIS A 139 -11.68 1.16 11.22
N VAL A 140 -12.05 1.43 12.48
CA VAL A 140 -13.18 2.32 12.79
C VAL A 140 -13.05 3.72 12.18
N VAL A 141 -11.83 4.20 11.94
CA VAL A 141 -11.57 5.49 11.26
C VAL A 141 -11.45 5.32 9.74
N ARG A 142 -11.18 4.13 9.21
CA ARG A 142 -11.09 3.88 7.76
C ARG A 142 -12.42 3.49 7.14
N ASP A 143 -13.25 2.79 7.89
CA ASP A 143 -14.55 2.27 7.47
C ASP A 143 -15.69 3.28 7.75
N ASP A 144 -15.35 4.57 7.93
CA ASP A 144 -16.27 5.70 8.14
C ASP A 144 -17.24 5.57 9.33
N ILE A 145 -16.85 4.77 10.33
CA ILE A 145 -17.59 4.64 11.59
C ILE A 145 -17.31 5.85 12.49
N LEU A 146 -16.08 6.35 12.43
CA LEU A 146 -15.68 7.66 12.90
C LEU A 146 -15.44 8.55 11.69
N ASP A 147 -15.93 9.79 11.72
CA ASP A 147 -15.83 10.75 10.61
C ASP A 147 -14.40 10.83 10.05
N VAL A 148 -14.18 10.16 8.90
CA VAL A 148 -12.85 10.03 8.29
C VAL A 148 -12.38 11.38 7.78
N ALA A 149 -13.32 12.18 7.25
CA ALA A 149 -13.05 13.47 6.63
C ALA A 149 -12.53 14.46 7.68
N LEU A 150 -13.16 14.49 8.86
CA LEU A 150 -12.71 15.33 9.97
C LEU A 150 -11.32 14.90 10.45
N ASN A 151 -11.10 13.60 10.64
CA ASN A 151 -9.81 13.10 11.13
C ASN A 151 -8.67 13.33 10.13
N THR A 152 -8.93 13.15 8.84
CA THR A 152 -7.92 13.30 7.77
C THR A 152 -7.55 14.76 7.52
N ALA A 153 -8.47 15.71 7.75
CA ALA A 153 -8.17 17.13 7.66
C ALA A 153 -7.55 17.70 8.94
N VAL A 154 -8.08 17.34 10.11
CA VAL A 154 -7.72 17.96 11.39
C VAL A 154 -6.41 17.40 11.95
N LEU A 155 -6.16 16.09 11.90
CA LEU A 155 -4.98 15.49 12.54
C LEU A 155 -3.65 15.96 11.92
N PRO A 156 -3.49 16.03 10.58
CA PRO A 156 -2.26 16.58 9.99
C PRO A 156 -2.02 18.04 10.39
N ARG A 157 -3.10 18.84 10.47
CA ARG A 157 -3.03 20.24 10.92
C ARG A 157 -2.59 20.33 12.39
N GLN A 158 -3.17 19.52 13.28
CA GLN A 158 -2.78 19.51 14.70
C GLN A 158 -1.33 19.06 14.90
N LEU A 159 -0.90 18.04 14.15
CA LEU A 159 0.47 17.56 14.20
C LEU A 159 1.46 18.63 13.71
N TRP A 160 1.13 19.34 12.63
CA TRP A 160 1.93 20.44 12.11
C TRP A 160 2.05 21.60 13.10
N GLU A 161 0.94 22.08 13.67
CA GLU A 161 0.98 23.17 14.65
C GLU A 161 1.75 22.78 15.92
N THR A 162 1.67 21.51 16.32
CA THR A 162 2.48 20.96 17.42
C THR A 162 3.97 20.98 17.08
N ALA A 163 4.35 20.48 15.91
CA ALA A 163 5.75 20.48 15.46
C ALA A 163 6.32 21.90 15.34
N ARG A 164 5.53 22.84 14.81
CA ARG A 164 5.92 24.26 14.70
C ARG A 164 6.13 24.89 16.07
N ALA A 165 5.21 24.67 17.02
CA ALA A 165 5.35 25.20 18.39
C ALA A 165 6.59 24.64 19.09
N LEU A 166 6.88 23.35 18.91
CA LEU A 166 8.08 22.69 19.44
C LEU A 166 9.36 23.26 18.84
N ARG A 167 9.41 23.47 17.51
CA ARG A 167 10.56 24.13 16.85
C ARG A 167 10.79 25.52 17.43
N SER A 168 9.74 26.33 17.56
CA SER A 168 9.85 27.66 18.16
C SER A 168 10.34 27.58 19.61
N LEU A 169 9.83 26.66 20.42
CA LEU A 169 10.28 26.47 21.79
C LEU A 169 11.78 26.12 21.87
N THR A 170 12.24 25.20 21.04
CA THR A 170 13.67 24.85 20.92
C THR A 170 14.52 26.05 20.50
N GLU A 171 14.08 26.81 19.49
CA GLU A 171 14.77 28.03 19.06
C GLU A 171 14.83 29.10 20.15
N LEU A 172 13.77 29.26 20.95
CA LEU A 172 13.76 30.22 22.06
C LEU A 172 14.64 29.78 23.23
N ARG A 173 14.75 28.46 23.48
CA ARG A 173 15.61 27.86 24.51
C ARG A 173 17.08 27.88 24.14
N SER A 174 17.42 27.78 22.86
CA SER A 174 18.80 27.80 22.37
C SER A 174 19.42 29.20 22.36
N ARG A 175 18.60 30.26 22.45
CA ARG A 175 19.10 31.64 22.52
C ARG A 175 19.93 31.86 23.79
N PRO A 176 21.10 32.51 23.69
CA PRO A 176 21.91 32.84 24.87
C PRO A 176 21.09 33.63 25.90
N THR A 177 21.18 33.23 27.16
CA THR A 177 20.61 34.00 28.27
C THR A 177 21.61 35.09 28.65
N PRO A 178 21.23 36.38 28.58
CA PRO A 178 22.14 37.47 28.95
C PRO A 178 22.48 37.39 30.44
N SER A 179 23.73 37.73 30.78
CA SER A 179 24.11 37.91 32.19
C SER A 179 23.42 39.15 32.75
N HIS A 180 22.82 39.01 33.93
CA HIS A 180 22.05 40.05 34.60
C HIS A 180 22.86 40.81 35.65
N GLY A 181 24.04 40.31 36.03
CA GLY A 181 24.81 40.87 37.15
C GLY A 181 23.95 40.99 38.42
N ASP A 182 24.03 42.14 39.09
CA ASP A 182 23.21 42.49 40.26
C ASP A 182 21.92 43.27 39.89
N ASP A 183 21.59 43.41 38.60
CA ASP A 183 20.38 44.14 38.17
C ASP A 183 19.11 43.30 38.40
N THR A 184 18.34 43.69 39.41
CA THR A 184 17.11 43.02 39.81
C THR A 184 16.02 43.08 38.72
N THR A 185 16.00 44.13 37.91
CA THR A 185 15.00 44.29 36.83
C THR A 185 15.24 43.27 35.72
N ILE A 186 16.50 43.08 35.33
CA ILE A 186 16.87 42.08 34.32
C ILE A 186 16.62 40.66 34.86
N ALA A 187 16.92 40.41 36.13
CA ALA A 187 16.63 39.13 36.78
C ALA A 187 15.12 38.80 36.76
N MET A 188 14.25 39.78 37.09
CA MET A 188 12.80 39.60 37.02
C MET A 188 12.31 39.28 35.60
N LEU A 189 12.81 39.99 34.58
CA LEU A 189 12.43 39.75 33.19
C LEU A 189 12.85 38.36 32.69
N LEU A 190 13.99 37.85 33.16
CA LEU A 190 14.45 36.51 32.83
C LEU A 190 13.64 35.42 33.52
N ASP A 191 13.18 35.65 34.75
CA ASP A 191 12.26 34.74 35.41
C ASP A 191 10.89 34.73 34.72
N ASP A 192 10.38 35.89 34.29
CA ASP A 192 9.19 35.99 33.44
C ASP A 192 9.34 35.22 32.13
N ARG A 193 10.49 35.36 31.46
CA ARG A 193 10.81 34.59 30.26
C ARG A 193 10.79 33.09 30.54
N LYS A 194 11.41 32.64 31.65
CA LYS A 194 11.43 31.22 32.03
C LYS A 194 10.02 30.69 32.29
N ARG A 195 9.19 31.44 33.03
CA ARG A 195 7.78 31.10 33.27
C ARG A 195 6.98 31.01 31.98
N ALA A 196 7.16 31.95 31.06
CA ALA A 196 6.51 31.94 29.75
C ALA A 196 6.91 30.70 28.92
N LEU A 197 8.20 30.37 28.87
CA LEU A 197 8.67 29.16 28.16
C LEU A 197 8.12 27.88 28.78
N GLN A 198 8.02 27.82 30.11
CA GLN A 198 7.42 26.68 30.81
C GLN A 198 5.92 26.56 30.53
N ALA A 199 5.19 27.67 30.49
CA ALA A 199 3.77 27.68 30.16
C ALA A 199 3.53 27.21 28.71
N ILE A 200 4.37 27.65 27.76
CA ILE A 200 4.31 27.18 26.36
C ILE A 200 4.60 25.68 26.29
N HIS A 201 5.65 25.20 26.97
CA HIS A 201 5.94 23.78 27.05
C HIS A 201 4.73 23.00 27.55
N GLN A 202 4.15 23.42 28.68
CA GLN A 202 3.01 22.73 29.29
C GLN A 202 1.81 22.69 28.35
N SER A 203 1.48 23.82 27.70
CA SER A 203 0.38 23.87 26.74
C SER A 203 0.57 22.89 25.57
N VAL A 204 1.80 22.74 25.07
CA VAL A 204 2.10 21.75 24.02
C VAL A 204 2.01 20.33 24.56
N ALA A 205 2.54 20.07 25.77
CA ALA A 205 2.44 18.77 26.42
C ALA A 205 0.98 18.35 26.66
N ASP A 206 0.12 19.27 27.09
CA ASP A 206 -1.32 19.04 27.29
C ASP A 206 -2.02 18.71 25.97
N ARG A 207 -1.64 19.39 24.87
CA ARG A 207 -2.15 19.06 23.53
C ARG A 207 -1.74 17.66 23.10
N VAL A 208 -0.49 17.25 23.35
CA VAL A 208 -0.02 15.88 23.06
C VAL A 208 -0.78 14.86 23.91
N ALA A 209 -1.00 15.15 25.19
CA ALA A 209 -1.79 14.29 26.07
C ALA A 209 -3.23 14.12 25.56
N ALA A 210 -3.88 15.20 25.11
CA ALA A 210 -5.21 15.11 24.52
C ALA A 210 -5.25 14.26 23.23
N LEU A 211 -4.20 14.30 22.40
CA LEU A 211 -4.06 13.42 21.24
C LEU A 211 -3.89 11.95 21.65
N GLU A 212 -3.11 11.68 22.69
CA GLU A 212 -2.92 10.32 23.23
C GLU A 212 -4.21 9.76 23.86
N ASP A 213 -4.96 10.59 24.58
CA ASP A 213 -6.27 10.23 25.12
C ASP A 213 -7.26 9.90 23.99
N TYR A 214 -7.29 10.72 22.94
CA TYR A 214 -8.12 10.44 21.77
C TYR A 214 -7.70 9.14 21.08
N ALA A 215 -6.39 8.89 20.90
CA ALA A 215 -5.90 7.63 20.35
C ALA A 215 -6.30 6.42 21.20
N THR A 216 -6.32 6.57 22.52
CA THR A 216 -6.81 5.53 23.45
C THR A 216 -8.30 5.26 23.22
N ARG A 217 -9.13 6.29 23.10
CA ARG A 217 -10.57 6.14 22.80
C ARG A 217 -10.82 5.47 21.46
N VAL A 218 -10.05 5.82 20.44
CA VAL A 218 -10.14 5.17 19.11
C VAL A 218 -9.76 3.69 19.20
N SER A 219 -8.73 3.33 19.98
CA SER A 219 -8.34 1.93 20.21
C SER A 219 -9.43 1.14 20.96
N GLU A 220 -10.06 1.74 21.98
CA GLU A 220 -11.20 1.13 22.67
C GLU A 220 -12.39 0.90 21.72
N ALA A 221 -12.67 1.87 20.84
CA ALA A 221 -13.71 1.76 19.83
C ALA A 221 -13.40 0.66 18.80
N GLU A 222 -12.15 0.56 18.35
CA GLU A 222 -11.68 -0.51 17.46
C GLU A 222 -11.91 -1.90 18.09
N GLN A 223 -11.56 -2.08 19.37
CA GLN A 223 -11.79 -3.34 20.08
C GLN A 223 -13.28 -3.66 20.22
N ALA A 224 -14.12 -2.65 20.47
CA ALA A 224 -15.58 -2.84 20.51
C ALA A 224 -16.12 -3.25 19.13
N TRP A 225 -15.66 -2.60 18.07
CA TRP A 225 -16.04 -2.93 16.69
C TRP A 225 -15.63 -4.35 16.31
N GLN A 226 -14.38 -4.75 16.59
CA GLN A 226 -13.90 -6.10 16.33
C GLN A 226 -14.73 -7.15 17.07
N ARG A 227 -15.09 -6.91 18.33
CA ARG A 227 -15.99 -7.81 19.09
C ARG A 227 -17.36 -7.95 18.44
N VAL A 228 -17.97 -6.84 18.01
CA VAL A 228 -19.27 -6.87 17.31
C VAL A 228 -19.15 -7.64 15.99
N ALA A 229 -18.08 -7.43 15.23
CA ALA A 229 -17.83 -8.16 13.98
C ALA A 229 -17.69 -9.67 14.22
N THR A 230 -16.93 -10.08 15.25
CA THR A 230 -16.79 -11.49 15.64
C THR A 230 -18.12 -12.09 16.07
N LEU A 231 -18.91 -11.39 16.90
CA LEU A 231 -20.23 -11.87 17.34
C LEU A 231 -21.18 -12.08 16.16
N ARG A 232 -21.22 -11.14 15.21
CA ARG A 232 -22.04 -11.27 14.00
C ARG A 232 -21.67 -12.51 13.19
N ARG A 233 -20.37 -12.76 13.04
CA ARG A 233 -19.88 -13.97 12.35
C ARG A 233 -20.31 -15.25 13.06
N LEU A 234 -20.16 -15.32 14.39
CA LEU A 234 -20.55 -16.50 15.17
C LEU A 234 -22.06 -16.75 15.12
N ILE A 235 -22.88 -15.70 15.14
CA ILE A 235 -24.34 -15.84 15.00
C ILE A 235 -24.69 -16.42 13.63
N ALA A 236 -24.07 -15.93 12.55
CA ALA A 236 -24.29 -16.46 11.20
C ALA A 236 -23.86 -17.93 11.08
N GLU A 237 -22.69 -18.29 11.63
CA GLU A 237 -22.22 -19.70 11.66
C GLU A 237 -23.15 -20.60 12.50
N GLN A 238 -23.75 -20.06 13.57
CA GLN A 238 -24.71 -20.79 14.39
C GLN A 238 -26.04 -21.02 13.67
N GLU A 239 -26.51 -20.05 12.88
CA GLU A 239 -27.71 -20.21 12.03
C GLU A 239 -27.48 -21.31 10.99
N GLU A 240 -26.34 -21.29 10.30
CA GLU A 240 -25.96 -22.34 9.33
C GLU A 240 -25.89 -23.72 9.98
N LEU A 241 -25.32 -23.83 11.19
CA LEU A 241 -25.29 -25.09 11.94
C LEU A 241 -26.69 -25.58 12.30
N ARG A 242 -27.62 -24.67 12.66
CA ARG A 242 -29.00 -25.04 12.98
C ARG A 242 -29.73 -25.56 11.74
N ASP A 243 -29.50 -24.96 10.58
CA ASP A 243 -30.07 -25.42 9.31
C ASP A 243 -29.54 -26.80 8.92
N LEU A 244 -28.23 -27.05 9.10
CA LEU A 244 -27.62 -28.36 8.87
C LEU A 244 -28.16 -29.43 9.83
N LEU A 245 -28.36 -29.10 11.11
CA LEU A 245 -28.97 -30.01 12.08
C LEU A 245 -30.41 -30.34 11.71
N ALA A 246 -31.19 -29.36 11.24
CA ALA A 246 -32.56 -29.58 10.77
C ALA A 246 -32.60 -30.49 9.53
N ALA A 247 -31.69 -30.29 8.57
CA ALA A 247 -31.55 -31.16 7.40
C ALA A 247 -31.16 -32.59 7.79
N THR A 248 -30.21 -32.75 8.71
CA THR A 248 -29.78 -34.08 9.21
C THR A 248 -30.93 -34.82 9.91
N ALA A 249 -31.74 -34.11 10.71
CA ALA A 249 -32.91 -34.71 11.34
C ALA A 249 -33.97 -35.15 10.30
N ALA A 250 -34.09 -34.43 9.18
CA ALA A 250 -34.94 -34.86 8.06
C ALA A 250 -34.37 -36.11 7.35
N ASP A 251 -33.04 -36.21 7.22
CA ASP A 251 -32.39 -37.40 6.66
C ASP A 251 -32.65 -38.66 7.50
N GLU A 252 -32.66 -38.54 8.84
CA GLU A 252 -33.05 -39.66 9.72
C GLU A 252 -34.48 -40.15 9.47
N VAL A 253 -35.40 -39.25 9.12
CA VAL A 253 -36.77 -39.62 8.71
C VAL A 253 -36.72 -40.34 7.36
N ALA A 254 -36.02 -39.79 6.37
CA ALA A 254 -35.89 -40.39 5.05
C ALA A 254 -35.28 -41.79 5.09
N VAL A 255 -34.26 -42.02 5.93
CA VAL A 255 -33.65 -43.35 6.13
C VAL A 255 -34.67 -44.35 6.68
N ARG A 256 -35.54 -43.96 7.62
CA ARG A 256 -36.61 -44.83 8.13
C ARG A 256 -37.63 -45.16 7.04
N GLU A 257 -38.04 -44.19 6.23
CA GLU A 257 -38.96 -44.40 5.11
C GLU A 257 -38.35 -45.34 4.06
N LEU A 258 -37.07 -45.18 3.73
CA LEU A 258 -36.35 -46.07 2.81
C LEU A 258 -36.24 -47.49 3.36
N ALA A 259 -36.01 -47.66 4.66
CA ALA A 259 -36.01 -48.98 5.29
C ALA A 259 -37.38 -49.66 5.18
N GLU A 260 -38.48 -48.92 5.41
CA GLU A 260 -39.83 -49.44 5.23
C GLU A 260 -40.14 -49.82 3.77
N LEU A 261 -39.76 -48.97 2.81
CA LEU A 261 -39.90 -49.27 1.38
C LEU A 261 -39.10 -50.51 0.98
N THR A 262 -37.91 -50.70 1.55
CA THR A 262 -37.07 -51.88 1.33
C THR A 262 -37.74 -53.14 1.86
N GLU A 263 -38.32 -53.11 3.05
CA GLU A 263 -39.09 -54.25 3.60
C GLU A 263 -40.31 -54.59 2.74
N ARG A 264 -41.06 -53.58 2.28
CA ARG A 264 -42.19 -53.79 1.36
C ARG A 264 -41.73 -54.42 0.04
N ALA A 265 -40.59 -53.97 -0.51
CA ALA A 265 -40.02 -54.54 -1.72
C ALA A 265 -39.62 -56.02 -1.53
N ARG A 266 -38.99 -56.37 -0.41
CA ARG A 266 -38.67 -57.77 -0.05
C ARG A 266 -39.92 -58.65 0.07
N ALA A 267 -40.97 -58.13 0.72
CA ALA A 267 -42.23 -58.85 0.83
C ALA A 267 -42.89 -59.08 -0.54
N ALA A 268 -42.87 -58.08 -1.42
CA ALA A 268 -43.37 -58.18 -2.79
C ALA A 268 -42.57 -59.19 -3.62
N GLU A 269 -41.23 -59.17 -3.53
CA GLU A 269 -40.36 -60.14 -4.18
C GLU A 269 -40.69 -61.58 -3.74
N ALA A 270 -40.79 -61.83 -2.44
CA ALA A 270 -41.13 -63.14 -1.89
C ALA A 270 -42.51 -63.62 -2.39
N HIS A 271 -43.49 -62.72 -2.48
CA HIS A 271 -44.81 -63.05 -3.02
C HIS A 271 -44.75 -63.45 -4.50
N LEU A 272 -44.00 -62.70 -5.32
CA LEU A 272 -43.79 -63.02 -6.74
C LEU A 272 -43.04 -64.34 -6.94
N GLN A 273 -42.00 -64.60 -6.14
CA GLN A 273 -41.27 -65.88 -6.19
C GLN A 273 -42.19 -67.06 -5.83
N ASN A 274 -43.03 -66.92 -4.79
CA ASN A 274 -44.02 -67.91 -4.43
C ASN A 274 -45.06 -68.14 -5.54
N ALA A 275 -45.58 -67.07 -6.14
CA ALA A 275 -46.52 -67.15 -7.25
C ALA A 275 -45.91 -67.85 -8.48
N ALA A 276 -44.65 -67.52 -8.82
CA ALA A 276 -43.92 -68.17 -9.90
C ALA A 276 -43.69 -69.66 -9.62
N HIS A 277 -43.33 -70.03 -8.38
CA HIS A 277 -43.17 -71.42 -7.97
C HIS A 277 -44.49 -72.20 -8.09
N GLN A 278 -45.60 -71.62 -7.62
CA GLN A 278 -46.93 -72.22 -7.75
C GLN A 278 -47.35 -72.39 -9.22
N ALA A 279 -47.11 -71.40 -10.07
CA ALA A 279 -47.39 -71.46 -11.51
C ALA A 279 -46.57 -72.56 -12.20
N ALA A 280 -45.28 -72.68 -11.88
CA ALA A 280 -44.41 -73.73 -12.41
C ALA A 280 -44.89 -75.13 -11.99
N GLN A 281 -45.29 -75.31 -10.73
CA GLN A 281 -45.89 -76.57 -10.27
C GLN A 281 -47.21 -76.89 -10.96
N ALA A 282 -48.06 -75.88 -11.22
CA ALA A 282 -49.32 -76.07 -11.94
C ALA A 282 -49.08 -76.51 -13.39
N ALA A 283 -48.10 -75.90 -14.07
CA ALA A 283 -47.71 -76.28 -15.43
C ALA A 283 -47.19 -77.72 -15.52
N LEU A 284 -46.42 -78.18 -14.53
CA LEU A 284 -45.94 -79.57 -14.44
C LEU A 284 -47.06 -80.61 -14.21
N ARG A 285 -48.24 -80.18 -13.72
CA ARG A 285 -49.41 -81.06 -13.51
C ARG A 285 -50.36 -81.09 -14.71
N LEU A 286 -50.13 -80.29 -15.75
CA LEU A 286 -50.91 -80.37 -16.98
C LEU A 286 -50.43 -81.56 -17.82
N PRO A 287 -51.31 -82.49 -18.23
CA PRO A 287 -50.95 -83.55 -19.16
C PRO A 287 -50.53 -82.94 -20.51
N GLY A 288 -49.54 -83.54 -21.17
CA GLY A 288 -49.14 -83.15 -22.52
C GLY A 288 -50.36 -83.10 -23.44
N VAL A 289 -50.56 -81.96 -24.10
CA VAL A 289 -51.51 -81.85 -25.21
C VAL A 289 -50.82 -82.49 -26.41
N ASP A 290 -51.16 -83.76 -26.65
CA ASP A 290 -50.97 -84.43 -27.95
C ASP A 290 -51.86 -83.78 -29.03
#